data_AF-A0A662YCU9-F1
#
_entry.id   AF-A0A662YCU9-F1
#
_cell.length_a   1.000
_cell.length_b   1.000
_cell.length_c   1.000
_cell.angle_alpha   90.00
_cell.angle_beta   90.00
_cell.angle_gamma   90.00
#
_symmetry.space_group_name_H-M   'P 1'
#
loop_
_entity.id
_entity.type
_entity.pdbx_description
1 polymer ?
#
loop_
_entity_poly.entity_id
_entity_poly.type
_entity_poly.pdbx_seq_one_letter_code
_entity_poly.pdbx_strand_id
1 'polypeptide(L)'
;MEVAAGDSALDALRTFATACCPQNERNAESNCNADTLTLVQTPPPAHEEFSHELASGFLFSEEMKVVRQLQVKCTEGQRLVNAMYCSRSCARAFPPVVVTDATDPARSKQYYHAIFTVLQPQVAKIKQLSEYCSQAVVLLSDNIQRTTVHENMTRAIPDIMMDALLDIMDVIIQLNHLHDTKSSLRNDFSVFKRTFLHIKDDLPDAEFIEKDIVRLQEFYIRTLSYLLAILQEADGGKKTGTLPGADKKVIEAVRARSVGYYCILQCFSF
;
A
#
# COMPACT_ATOMS: atom_id res chain seq x y z
N MET A 1 -21.06 56.16 17.04
CA MET A 1 -20.15 55.29 16.26
C MET A 1 -20.88 53.96 16.13
N GLU A 2 -21.60 53.81 15.01
CA GLU A 2 -22.32 52.61 14.59
C GLU A 2 -21.35 51.47 14.29
N VAL A 3 -21.73 50.24 14.65
CA VAL A 3 -21.41 49.04 13.86
C VAL A 3 -22.62 48.10 13.93
N ALA A 4 -23.28 47.94 12.78
CA ALA A 4 -24.22 46.88 12.46
C ALA A 4 -23.49 45.79 11.66
N ALA A 5 -23.89 44.52 11.82
CA ALA A 5 -24.00 43.49 10.76
C ALA A 5 -24.03 42.08 11.36
N GLY A 6 -25.02 41.27 10.98
CA GLY A 6 -24.93 39.82 11.14
C GLY A 6 -26.25 39.06 11.11
N ASP A 7 -27.05 39.12 10.03
CA ASP A 7 -28.22 38.22 9.87
C ASP A 7 -28.54 37.80 8.42
N SER A 8 -27.71 38.11 7.41
CA SER A 8 -28.11 37.92 5.99
C SER A 8 -27.86 36.54 5.37
N ALA A 9 -27.26 35.59 6.09
CA ALA A 9 -26.86 34.30 5.50
C ALA A 9 -27.95 33.21 5.58
N LEU A 10 -28.79 33.24 6.63
CA LEU A 10 -29.85 32.23 6.83
C LEU A 10 -31.06 32.47 5.91
N ASP A 11 -31.37 33.72 5.59
CA ASP A 11 -32.45 34.06 4.67
C ASP A 11 -32.14 33.68 3.21
N ALA A 12 -30.86 33.73 2.82
CA ALA A 12 -30.42 33.29 1.49
C ALA A 12 -30.61 31.76 1.31
N LEU A 13 -30.30 30.97 2.35
CA LEU A 13 -30.47 29.52 2.36
C LEU A 13 -31.96 29.11 2.32
N ARG A 14 -32.82 29.86 3.03
CA ARG A 14 -34.27 29.60 3.01
C ARG A 14 -34.90 29.92 1.66
N THR A 15 -34.40 30.94 0.96
CA THR A 15 -34.86 31.33 -0.38
C THR A 15 -34.47 30.32 -1.47
N PHE A 16 -33.31 29.67 -1.33
CA PHE A 16 -32.86 28.63 -2.28
C PHE A 16 -33.68 27.34 -2.16
N ALA A 17 -34.04 26.94 -0.94
CA ALA A 17 -34.83 25.73 -0.69
C ALA A 17 -36.24 25.80 -1.33
N THR A 18 -36.83 26.99 -1.42
CA THR A 18 -38.13 27.20 -2.08
C THR A 18 -38.07 27.20 -3.61
N ALA A 19 -36.89 27.31 -4.23
CA ALA A 19 -36.75 27.45 -5.68
C ALA A 19 -36.57 26.11 -6.45
N CYS A 20 -36.36 24.98 -5.75
CA CYS A 20 -35.98 23.71 -6.38
C CYS A 20 -37.13 22.69 -6.56
N CYS A 21 -38.39 23.05 -6.31
CA CYS A 21 -39.53 22.16 -6.55
C CYS A 21 -40.29 22.59 -7.83
N PRO A 22 -40.30 21.77 -8.90
CA PRO A 22 -41.11 22.06 -10.07
C PRO A 22 -42.60 21.89 -9.76
N GLN A 23 -43.36 22.99 -9.79
CA GLN A 23 -44.83 22.94 -9.74
C GLN A 23 -45.38 22.41 -11.07
N ASN A 24 -46.06 21.27 -10.98
CA ASN A 24 -46.90 20.74 -12.04
C ASN A 24 -48.27 21.44 -11.93
N GLU A 25 -48.64 22.25 -12.92
CA GLU A 25 -49.91 22.99 -12.94
C GLU A 25 -51.11 22.04 -13.08
N ARG A 26 -51.97 21.97 -12.06
CA ARG A 26 -53.42 21.74 -12.25
C ARG A 26 -54.22 22.57 -11.25
N ASN A 27 -55.05 23.42 -11.84
CA ASN A 27 -56.11 24.25 -11.27
C ASN A 27 -56.94 23.56 -10.18
N ALA A 28 -57.17 24.26 -9.07
CA ALA A 28 -58.49 24.40 -8.44
C ALA A 28 -58.43 25.47 -7.33
N GLU A 29 -59.37 26.41 -7.41
CA GLU A 29 -59.66 27.48 -6.47
C GLU A 29 -60.00 26.93 -5.08
N SER A 30 -59.41 27.47 -3.99
CA SER A 30 -60.10 27.49 -2.70
C SER A 30 -59.50 28.49 -1.72
N ASN A 31 -60.41 29.14 -1.00
CA ASN A 31 -60.27 30.31 -0.16
C ASN A 31 -59.47 30.06 1.13
N CYS A 32 -58.90 31.16 1.63
CA CYS A 32 -58.19 31.38 2.88
C CYS A 32 -58.78 30.69 4.13
N ASN A 33 -57.90 30.12 4.96
CA ASN A 33 -57.74 30.50 6.37
C ASN A 33 -56.44 29.89 6.92
N ALA A 34 -55.49 30.76 7.27
CA ALA A 34 -54.30 30.42 8.02
C ALA A 34 -54.67 30.40 9.50
N ASP A 35 -54.79 29.21 10.08
CA ASP A 35 -54.49 28.98 11.50
C ASP A 35 -54.52 27.48 11.81
N THR A 36 -53.47 27.03 12.50
CA THR A 36 -53.37 25.74 13.20
C THR A 36 -52.97 24.51 12.38
N LEU A 37 -51.71 24.47 11.93
CA LEU A 37 -50.94 23.22 11.89
C LEU A 37 -49.93 23.23 13.04
N THR A 38 -50.41 22.92 14.24
CA THR A 38 -49.52 22.42 15.31
C THR A 38 -48.91 21.11 14.83
N LEU A 39 -47.69 21.19 14.31
CA LEU A 39 -46.83 20.04 14.16
C LEU A 39 -46.57 19.52 15.58
N VAL A 40 -47.17 18.39 15.94
CA VAL A 40 -46.84 17.68 17.17
C VAL A 40 -45.38 17.26 17.04
N GLN A 41 -44.47 18.06 17.62
CA GLN A 41 -43.12 17.64 17.93
C GLN A 41 -43.21 16.68 19.13
N THR A 42 -43.60 15.44 18.87
CA THR A 42 -43.18 14.35 19.74
C THR A 42 -41.68 14.19 19.57
N PRO A 43 -40.87 14.32 20.63
CA PRO A 43 -39.44 14.05 20.54
C PRO A 43 -39.27 12.58 20.12
N PRO A 44 -38.42 12.28 19.12
CA PRO A 44 -38.17 10.89 18.75
C PRO A 44 -37.59 10.15 19.96
N PRO A 45 -38.00 8.89 20.20
CA PRO A 45 -37.43 8.10 21.28
C PRO A 45 -35.92 7.97 21.08
N ALA A 46 -35.14 8.15 22.15
CA ALA A 46 -33.66 8.18 22.17
C ALA A 46 -32.96 6.91 21.64
N HIS A 47 -33.70 5.95 21.09
CA HIS A 47 -33.19 4.72 20.49
C HIS A 47 -33.03 4.78 18.96
N GLU A 48 -33.61 5.78 18.27
CA GLU A 48 -33.49 5.87 16.79
C GLU A 48 -32.28 6.67 16.31
N GLU A 49 -31.70 7.53 17.16
CA GLU A 49 -30.58 8.40 16.80
C GLU A 49 -29.29 7.62 16.48
N PHE A 50 -29.21 6.35 16.90
CA PHE A 50 -28.08 5.44 16.70
C PHE A 50 -28.34 4.32 15.67
N SER A 51 -29.53 4.27 15.07
CA SER A 51 -29.89 3.21 14.11
C SER A 51 -29.03 3.26 12.83
N HIS A 52 -28.60 4.45 12.41
CA HIS A 52 -27.71 4.61 11.26
C HIS A 52 -26.26 4.20 11.57
N GLU A 53 -25.80 4.37 12.82
CA GLU A 53 -24.46 3.98 13.26
C GLU A 53 -24.32 2.44 13.39
N LEU A 54 -25.40 1.78 13.86
CA LEU A 54 -25.48 0.32 13.86
C LEU A 54 -25.67 -0.28 12.46
N ALA A 55 -26.45 0.36 11.58
CA ALA A 55 -26.66 -0.10 10.20
C ALA A 55 -25.42 0.08 9.30
N SER A 56 -24.66 1.16 9.50
CA SER A 56 -23.40 1.41 8.78
C SER A 56 -22.29 0.44 9.20
N GLY A 57 -22.25 0.03 10.47
CA GLY A 57 -21.36 -1.03 10.96
C GLY A 57 -21.57 -2.39 10.26
N PHE A 58 -22.80 -2.72 9.84
CA PHE A 58 -23.12 -3.94 9.09
C PHE A 58 -22.91 -3.78 7.56
N LEU A 59 -23.15 -2.60 7.00
CA LEU A 59 -22.98 -2.35 5.56
C LEU A 59 -21.51 -2.30 5.12
N PHE A 60 -20.59 -1.94 6.02
CA PHE A 60 -19.16 -1.84 5.73
C PHE A 60 -18.29 -2.82 6.54
N SER A 61 -18.90 -3.84 7.17
CA SER A 61 -18.18 -4.75 8.05
C SER A 61 -17.07 -5.52 7.32
N GLU A 62 -17.31 -5.91 6.07
CA GLU A 62 -16.34 -6.63 5.26
C GLU A 62 -15.23 -5.70 4.74
N GLU A 63 -15.60 -4.49 4.30
CA GLU A 63 -14.65 -3.44 3.89
C GLU A 63 -13.71 -3.10 5.04
N MET A 64 -14.24 -2.98 6.27
CA MET A 64 -13.42 -2.64 7.43
C MET A 64 -12.43 -3.76 7.80
N LYS A 65 -12.77 -5.04 7.55
CA LYS A 65 -11.82 -6.15 7.69
C LYS A 65 -10.68 -6.03 6.67
N VAL A 66 -11.01 -5.67 5.44
CA VAL A 66 -10.02 -5.44 4.36
C VAL A 66 -9.12 -4.27 4.71
N VAL A 67 -9.68 -3.13 5.15
CA VAL A 67 -8.91 -1.96 5.60
C VAL A 67 -7.91 -2.35 6.68
N ARG A 68 -8.34 -3.14 7.67
CA ARG A 68 -7.43 -3.61 8.73
C ARG A 68 -6.31 -4.49 8.20
N GLN A 69 -6.60 -5.40 7.26
CA GLN A 69 -5.57 -6.22 6.62
C GLN A 69 -4.56 -5.35 5.86
N LEU A 70 -5.04 -4.35 5.13
CA LEU A 70 -4.21 -3.41 4.40
C LEU A 70 -3.30 -2.61 5.35
N GLN A 71 -3.84 -2.07 6.44
CA GLN A 71 -3.07 -1.30 7.43
C GLN A 71 -2.01 -2.13 8.15
N VAL A 72 -2.33 -3.38 8.50
CA VAL A 72 -1.36 -4.32 9.09
C VAL A 72 -0.20 -4.55 8.11
N LYS A 73 -0.51 -4.77 6.84
CA LYS A 73 0.52 -4.94 5.80
C LYS A 73 1.33 -3.68 5.57
N CYS A 74 0.71 -2.51 5.55
CA CYS A 74 1.42 -1.23 5.49
C CYS A 74 2.44 -1.09 6.64
N THR A 75 2.03 -1.40 7.87
CA THR A 75 2.92 -1.34 9.05
C THR A 75 4.09 -2.33 8.95
N GLU A 76 3.84 -3.54 8.45
CA GLU A 76 4.88 -4.54 8.19
C GLU A 76 5.90 -4.03 7.16
N GLY A 77 5.42 -3.46 6.05
CA GLY A 77 6.27 -2.90 5.01
C GLY A 77 7.09 -1.71 5.47
N GLN A 78 6.54 -0.83 6.31
CA GLN A 78 7.31 0.29 6.88
C GLN A 78 8.47 -0.18 7.76
N ARG A 79 8.30 -1.29 8.50
CA ARG A 79 9.40 -1.91 9.26
C ARG A 79 10.48 -2.43 8.31
N LEU A 80 10.10 -3.01 7.18
CA LEU A 80 11.04 -3.45 6.15
C LEU A 80 11.76 -2.27 5.51
N VAL A 81 11.08 -1.17 5.20
CA VAL A 81 11.70 0.08 4.69
C VAL A 81 12.83 0.52 5.64
N ASN A 82 12.54 0.58 6.94
CA ASN A 82 13.54 0.96 7.95
C ASN A 82 14.69 -0.05 8.02
N ALA A 83 14.40 -1.36 7.98
CA ALA A 83 15.42 -2.40 8.01
C ALA A 83 16.34 -2.36 6.78
N MET A 84 15.79 -2.12 5.58
CA MET A 84 16.54 -1.98 4.34
C MET A 84 17.37 -0.68 4.35
N TYR A 85 16.75 0.43 4.76
CA TYR A 85 17.44 1.71 4.87
C TYR A 85 18.60 1.66 5.87
N CYS A 86 18.48 0.95 6.98
CA CYS A 86 19.57 0.82 7.95
C CYS A 86 20.61 -0.26 7.58
N SER A 87 20.41 -1.04 6.52
CA SER A 87 21.32 -2.14 6.17
C SER A 87 22.64 -1.61 5.58
N ARG A 88 23.75 -1.97 6.25
CA ARG A 88 25.13 -1.71 5.84
C ARG A 88 25.77 -3.02 5.36
N SER A 89 26.67 -2.94 4.39
CA SER A 89 27.30 -4.12 3.80
C SER A 89 28.26 -4.80 4.79
N CYS A 90 28.00 -6.07 5.08
CA CYS A 90 28.92 -6.94 5.81
C CYS A 90 30.11 -7.36 4.94
N ALA A 91 29.89 -7.54 3.63
CA ALA A 91 30.92 -7.95 2.68
C ALA A 91 32.17 -7.04 2.70
N ARG A 92 31.96 -5.73 2.91
CA ARG A 92 33.05 -4.75 2.97
C ARG A 92 33.91 -4.87 4.21
N ALA A 93 33.42 -5.54 5.26
CA ALA A 93 34.15 -5.73 6.52
C ALA A 93 34.95 -7.04 6.55
N PHE A 94 34.76 -7.93 5.57
CA PHE A 94 35.50 -9.19 5.54
C PHE A 94 36.96 -8.94 5.15
N PRO A 95 37.92 -9.57 5.85
CA PRO A 95 39.32 -9.46 5.48
C PRO A 95 39.56 -10.06 4.08
N PRO A 96 40.50 -9.50 3.30
CA PRO A 96 40.88 -10.09 2.01
C PRO A 96 41.34 -11.54 2.20
N VAL A 97 40.92 -12.42 1.28
CA VAL A 97 41.26 -13.87 1.25
C VAL A 97 42.79 -14.11 1.20
N VAL A 98 43.59 -13.07 0.95
CA VAL A 98 45.05 -13.11 0.98
C VAL A 98 45.61 -13.49 2.37
N VAL A 99 44.82 -13.41 3.45
CA VAL A 99 45.23 -13.81 4.81
C VAL A 99 45.03 -15.32 5.09
N THR A 100 44.34 -16.05 4.20
CA THR A 100 44.37 -17.51 4.22
C THR A 100 45.50 -17.97 3.31
N ASP A 101 46.69 -18.17 3.88
CA ASP A 101 47.80 -18.80 3.17
C ASP A 101 47.29 -20.08 2.49
N ALA A 102 47.58 -20.24 1.19
CA ALA A 102 47.21 -21.41 0.38
C ALA A 102 47.74 -22.75 0.93
N THR A 103 48.50 -22.70 2.03
CA THR A 103 49.11 -23.81 2.75
C THR A 103 48.15 -24.53 3.70
N ASP A 104 47.00 -23.96 4.08
CA ASP A 104 46.02 -24.61 4.96
C ASP A 104 44.57 -24.57 4.42
N PRO A 105 44.13 -25.65 3.73
CA PRO A 105 42.75 -25.75 3.22
C PRO A 105 41.70 -25.84 4.34
N ALA A 106 42.04 -26.36 5.53
CA ALA A 106 41.10 -26.48 6.63
C ALA A 106 40.77 -25.09 7.23
N ARG A 107 41.79 -24.24 7.40
CA ARG A 107 41.61 -22.85 7.85
C ARG A 107 40.79 -22.02 6.86
N SER A 108 41.02 -22.21 5.55
CA SER A 108 40.25 -21.55 4.49
C SER A 108 38.77 -21.93 4.55
N LYS A 109 38.49 -23.20 4.80
CA LYS A 109 37.12 -23.72 4.95
C LYS A 109 36.40 -23.15 6.17
N GLN A 110 37.08 -23.09 7.32
CA GLN A 110 36.55 -22.46 8.54
C GLN A 110 36.20 -20.98 8.32
N TYR A 111 37.03 -20.27 7.55
CA TYR A 111 36.77 -18.88 7.19
C TYR A 111 35.49 -18.71 6.36
N TYR A 112 35.27 -19.57 5.36
CA TYR A 112 34.04 -19.55 4.58
C TYR A 112 32.81 -19.90 5.43
N HIS A 113 32.90 -20.85 6.37
CA HIS A 113 31.82 -21.10 7.33
C HIS A 113 31.48 -19.87 8.18
N ALA A 114 32.49 -19.13 8.64
CA ALA A 114 32.29 -17.91 9.41
C ALA A 114 31.60 -16.81 8.58
N ILE A 115 32.07 -16.56 7.35
CA ILE A 115 31.41 -15.61 6.42
C ILE A 115 29.96 -16.02 6.19
N PHE A 116 29.72 -17.29 5.88
CA PHE A 116 28.39 -17.80 5.58
C PHE A 116 27.44 -17.56 6.76
N THR A 117 27.89 -17.86 7.98
CA THR A 117 27.13 -17.64 9.22
C THR A 117 26.81 -16.16 9.44
N VAL A 118 27.78 -15.26 9.23
CA VAL A 118 27.58 -13.80 9.38
C VAL A 118 26.61 -13.23 8.35
N LEU A 119 26.55 -13.82 7.16
CA LEU A 119 25.69 -13.34 6.08
C LEU A 119 24.25 -13.88 6.16
N GLN A 120 23.98 -14.95 6.92
CA GLN A 120 22.64 -15.52 7.08
C GLN A 120 21.56 -14.47 7.44
N PRO A 121 21.77 -13.56 8.43
CA PRO A 121 20.78 -12.53 8.74
C PRO A 121 20.52 -11.55 7.58
N GLN A 122 21.52 -11.28 6.74
CA GLN A 122 21.33 -10.41 5.57
C GLN A 122 20.49 -11.12 4.52
N VAL A 123 20.72 -12.41 4.28
CA VAL A 123 19.90 -13.23 3.39
C VAL A 123 18.46 -13.37 3.92
N ALA A 124 18.28 -13.52 5.23
CA ALA A 124 16.96 -13.58 5.86
C ALA A 124 16.15 -12.29 5.61
N LYS A 125 16.77 -11.11 5.67
CA LYS A 125 16.10 -9.85 5.31
C LYS A 125 15.62 -9.83 3.86
N ILE A 126 16.44 -10.35 2.94
CA ILE A 126 16.09 -10.45 1.51
C ILE A 126 14.90 -11.41 1.33
N LYS A 127 14.88 -12.54 2.04
CA LYS A 127 13.72 -13.45 2.06
C LYS A 127 12.45 -12.76 2.56
N GLN A 128 12.55 -12.02 3.67
CA GLN A 128 11.41 -11.26 4.21
C GLN A 128 10.90 -10.21 3.23
N LEU A 129 11.80 -9.49 2.56
CA LEU A 129 11.44 -8.52 1.53
C LEU A 129 10.71 -9.19 0.36
N SER A 130 11.26 -10.29 -0.15
CA SER A 130 10.67 -11.04 -1.28
C SER A 130 9.27 -11.54 -0.95
N GLU A 131 9.11 -12.13 0.23
CA GLU A 131 7.82 -12.66 0.69
C GLU A 131 6.81 -11.53 0.92
N TYR A 132 7.21 -10.44 1.58
CA TYR A 132 6.36 -9.26 1.76
C TYR A 132 5.87 -8.71 0.42
N CYS A 133 6.77 -8.50 -0.53
CA CYS A 133 6.40 -7.99 -1.85
C CYS A 133 5.41 -8.91 -2.56
N SER A 134 5.63 -10.23 -2.52
CA SER A 134 4.69 -11.19 -3.11
C SER A 134 3.30 -11.09 -2.48
N GLN A 135 3.23 -11.07 -1.15
CA GLN A 135 1.96 -11.01 -0.42
C GLN A 135 1.24 -9.66 -0.59
N ALA A 136 1.97 -8.56 -0.53
CA ALA A 136 1.42 -7.21 -0.65
C ALA A 136 0.84 -6.97 -2.05
N VAL A 137 1.49 -7.50 -3.09
CA VAL A 137 1.03 -7.38 -4.49
C VAL A 137 -0.26 -8.16 -4.73
N VAL A 138 -0.35 -9.40 -4.22
CA VAL A 138 -1.58 -10.19 -4.30
C VAL A 138 -2.72 -9.49 -3.57
N LEU A 139 -2.46 -9.05 -2.32
CA LEU A 139 -3.46 -8.33 -1.53
C LEU A 139 -3.92 -7.05 -2.24
N LEU A 140 -3.00 -6.31 -2.86
CA LEU A 140 -3.31 -5.09 -3.57
C LEU A 140 -4.11 -5.35 -4.85
N SER A 141 -3.70 -6.31 -5.69
CA SER A 141 -4.42 -6.66 -6.92
C SER A 141 -5.85 -7.14 -6.62
N ASP A 142 -6.01 -8.05 -5.65
CA ASP A 142 -7.33 -8.54 -5.24
C ASP A 142 -8.28 -7.42 -4.81
N ASN A 143 -7.76 -6.44 -4.05
CA ASN A 143 -8.59 -5.35 -3.53
C ASN A 143 -8.82 -4.24 -4.55
N ILE A 144 -7.89 -3.98 -5.47
CA ILE A 144 -8.14 -3.09 -6.62
C ILE A 144 -9.27 -3.69 -7.47
N GLN A 145 -9.19 -4.97 -7.84
CA GLN A 145 -10.22 -5.64 -8.64
C GLN A 145 -11.60 -5.59 -7.97
N ARG A 146 -11.68 -5.84 -6.66
CA ARG A 146 -12.95 -5.72 -5.90
C ARG A 146 -13.49 -4.29 -5.93
N THR A 147 -12.61 -3.30 -5.80
CA THR A 147 -12.97 -1.87 -5.84
C THR A 147 -13.57 -1.50 -7.19
N THR A 148 -12.93 -1.93 -8.29
CA THR A 148 -13.43 -1.77 -9.67
C THR A 148 -14.82 -2.39 -9.87
N VAL A 149 -15.08 -3.58 -9.29
CA VAL A 149 -16.40 -4.22 -9.35
C VAL A 149 -17.46 -3.41 -8.59
N HIS A 150 -17.12 -2.85 -7.42
CA HIS A 150 -18.05 -2.03 -6.64
C HIS A 150 -18.45 -0.74 -7.36
N GLU A 151 -17.53 -0.11 -8.09
CA GLU A 151 -17.85 1.04 -8.94
C GLU A 151 -18.89 0.71 -10.01
N ASN A 152 -18.73 -0.45 -10.66
CA ASN A 152 -19.66 -0.93 -11.69
C ASN A 152 -21.05 -1.25 -11.12
N MET A 153 -21.15 -1.50 -9.82
CA MET A 153 -22.40 -1.75 -9.10
C MET A 153 -23.00 -0.47 -8.46
N THR A 154 -22.50 0.73 -8.80
CA THR A 154 -22.91 2.02 -8.19
C THR A 154 -22.81 2.06 -6.66
N ARG A 155 -21.95 1.22 -6.06
CA ARG A 155 -21.70 1.24 -4.62
C ARG A 155 -20.56 2.20 -4.33
N ALA A 156 -20.77 3.12 -3.39
CA ALA A 156 -19.71 4.02 -2.95
C ALA A 156 -18.60 3.23 -2.24
N ILE A 157 -17.36 3.47 -2.64
CA ILE A 157 -16.17 2.93 -1.98
C ILE A 157 -15.83 3.85 -0.80
N PRO A 158 -15.61 3.32 0.42
CA PRO A 158 -15.21 4.15 1.55
C PRO A 158 -13.84 4.80 1.33
N ASP A 159 -13.72 6.10 1.62
CA ASP A 159 -12.47 6.86 1.46
C ASP A 159 -11.30 6.21 2.22
N ILE A 160 -11.57 5.68 3.42
CA ILE A 160 -10.56 4.99 4.25
C ILE A 160 -9.97 3.73 3.58
N MET A 161 -10.73 3.07 2.69
CA MET A 161 -10.22 1.95 1.92
C MET A 161 -9.28 2.42 0.82
N MET A 162 -9.60 3.53 0.17
CA MET A 162 -8.74 4.13 -0.85
C MET A 162 -7.42 4.62 -0.23
N ASP A 163 -7.48 5.27 0.93
CA ASP A 163 -6.29 5.70 1.67
C ASP A 163 -5.40 4.50 2.04
N ALA A 164 -5.98 3.43 2.57
CA ALA A 164 -5.22 2.22 2.93
C ALA A 164 -4.57 1.53 1.72
N LEU A 165 -5.21 1.56 0.55
CA LEU A 165 -4.62 1.05 -0.70
C LEU A 165 -3.43 1.93 -1.14
N LEU A 166 -3.59 3.26 -1.11
CA LEU A 166 -2.54 4.19 -1.47
C LEU A 166 -1.33 4.09 -0.54
N ASP A 167 -1.55 3.92 0.77
CA ASP A 167 -0.47 3.78 1.75
C ASP A 167 0.41 2.54 1.48
N ILE A 168 -0.19 1.39 1.14
CA ILE A 168 0.59 0.20 0.76
C ILE A 168 1.36 0.44 -0.52
N MET A 169 0.74 1.08 -1.51
CA MET A 169 1.41 1.39 -2.78
C MET A 169 2.65 2.27 -2.54
N ASP A 170 2.53 3.30 -1.70
CA ASP A 170 3.65 4.15 -1.32
C ASP A 170 4.78 3.37 -0.65
N VAL A 171 4.46 2.43 0.24
CA VAL A 171 5.46 1.56 0.88
C VAL A 171 6.14 0.64 -0.15
N ILE A 172 5.39 0.04 -1.08
CA ILE A 172 5.97 -0.80 -2.14
C ILE A 172 6.91 0.01 -3.04
N ILE A 173 6.54 1.24 -3.40
CA ILE A 173 7.37 2.14 -4.21
C ILE A 173 8.66 2.48 -3.46
N GLN A 174 8.57 2.82 -2.16
CA GLN A 174 9.75 3.10 -1.34
C GLN A 174 10.68 1.90 -1.22
N LEU A 175 10.14 0.70 -0.99
CA LEU A 175 10.92 -0.54 -0.96
C LEU A 175 11.61 -0.80 -2.29
N ASN A 176 10.93 -0.51 -3.41
CA ASN A 176 11.52 -0.64 -4.73
C ASN A 176 12.72 0.27 -4.95
N HIS A 177 12.54 1.54 -4.63
CA HIS A 177 13.62 2.49 -4.73
C HIS A 177 14.82 2.09 -3.84
N LEU A 178 14.56 1.72 -2.58
CA LEU A 178 15.64 1.31 -1.67
C LEU A 178 16.35 0.04 -2.14
N HIS A 179 15.62 -0.92 -2.69
CA HIS A 179 16.20 -2.14 -3.25
C HIS A 179 17.20 -1.84 -4.38
N ASP A 180 16.89 -0.86 -5.23
CA ASP A 180 17.73 -0.49 -6.38
C ASP A 180 18.90 0.41 -6.00
N THR A 181 18.67 1.39 -5.12
CA THR A 181 19.71 2.34 -4.70
C THR A 181 20.70 1.70 -3.72
N LYS A 182 20.25 0.84 -2.80
CA LYS A 182 21.12 0.18 -1.82
C LYS A 182 21.72 -1.12 -2.32
N SER A 183 22.89 -1.00 -2.95
CA SER A 183 23.69 -2.15 -3.38
C SER A 183 24.27 -3.02 -2.24
N SER A 184 24.18 -2.61 -0.97
CA SER A 184 24.78 -3.32 0.16
C SER A 184 24.30 -4.77 0.30
N LEU A 185 22.97 -4.98 0.30
CA LEU A 185 22.39 -6.32 0.41
C LEU A 185 22.66 -7.17 -0.84
N ARG A 186 22.65 -6.56 -2.04
CA ARG A 186 23.01 -7.23 -3.29
C ARG A 186 24.46 -7.73 -3.26
N ASN A 187 25.38 -6.91 -2.74
CA ASN A 187 26.79 -7.26 -2.61
C ASN A 187 27.00 -8.38 -1.58
N ASP A 188 26.35 -8.26 -0.42
CA ASP A 188 26.38 -9.26 0.65
C ASP A 188 25.83 -10.61 0.14
N PHE A 189 24.69 -10.61 -0.57
CA PHE A 189 24.14 -11.80 -1.21
C PHE A 189 25.09 -12.39 -2.25
N SER A 190 25.82 -11.57 -3.00
CA SER A 190 26.81 -12.05 -3.96
C SER A 190 28.02 -12.73 -3.31
N VAL A 191 28.44 -12.27 -2.11
CA VAL A 191 29.46 -12.96 -1.31
C VAL A 191 28.91 -14.25 -0.71
N PHE A 192 27.66 -14.22 -0.22
CA PHE A 192 26.98 -15.40 0.32
C PHE A 192 26.96 -16.55 -0.69
N LYS A 193 26.53 -16.29 -1.93
CA LYS A 193 26.51 -17.29 -2.99
C LYS A 193 27.88 -17.89 -3.29
N ARG A 194 28.92 -17.04 -3.38
CA ARG A 194 30.29 -17.51 -3.62
C ARG A 194 30.81 -18.37 -2.47
N THR A 195 30.55 -17.93 -1.25
CA THR A 195 30.95 -18.65 -0.03
C THR A 195 30.25 -20.00 0.08
N PHE A 196 28.95 -20.04 -0.26
CA PHE A 196 28.17 -21.28 -0.28
C PHE A 196 28.80 -22.36 -1.15
N LEU A 197 29.32 -22.02 -2.34
CA LEU A 197 29.99 -23.00 -3.22
C LEU A 197 31.20 -23.67 -2.56
N HIS A 198 31.87 -23.02 -1.61
CA HIS A 198 33.04 -23.57 -0.92
C HIS A 198 32.71 -24.49 0.26
N ILE A 199 31.48 -24.43 0.77
CA ILE A 199 31.05 -25.18 1.96
C ILE A 199 29.79 -26.03 1.71
N LYS A 200 29.32 -26.09 0.46
CA LYS A 200 28.08 -26.76 0.07
C LYS A 200 28.06 -28.22 0.52
N ASP A 201 29.18 -28.93 0.35
CA ASP A 201 29.29 -30.36 0.63
C ASP A 201 29.24 -30.68 2.14
N ASP A 202 29.42 -29.67 3.00
CA ASP A 202 29.41 -29.83 4.46
C ASP A 202 28.09 -29.44 5.11
N LEU A 203 27.17 -28.87 4.33
CA LEU A 203 25.89 -28.39 4.81
C LEU A 203 24.82 -29.48 4.63
N PRO A 204 24.14 -29.90 5.70
CA PRO A 204 23.12 -30.94 5.62
C PRO A 204 21.87 -30.50 4.84
N ASP A 205 21.64 -29.19 4.74
CA ASP A 205 20.51 -28.54 4.10
C ASP A 205 20.90 -27.79 2.80
N ALA A 206 22.02 -28.17 2.20
CA ALA A 206 22.57 -27.54 1.00
C ALA A 206 21.55 -27.41 -0.14
N GLU A 207 20.73 -28.43 -0.40
CA GLU A 207 19.72 -28.39 -1.46
C GLU A 207 18.64 -27.33 -1.23
N PHE A 208 18.22 -27.14 0.02
CA PHE A 208 17.21 -26.13 0.38
C PHE A 208 17.80 -24.73 0.26
N ILE A 209 19.04 -24.54 0.72
CA ILE A 209 19.76 -23.27 0.60
C ILE A 209 19.98 -22.92 -0.88
N GLU A 210 20.33 -23.89 -1.71
CA GLU A 210 20.53 -23.69 -3.15
C GLU A 210 19.23 -23.27 -3.85
N LYS A 211 18.10 -23.93 -3.53
CA LYS A 211 16.77 -23.51 -4.01
C LYS A 211 16.42 -22.08 -3.59
N ASP A 212 16.69 -21.73 -2.34
CA ASP A 212 16.48 -20.37 -1.83
C ASP A 212 17.37 -19.36 -2.54
N ILE A 213 18.64 -19.69 -2.81
CA ILE A 213 19.56 -18.84 -3.58
C ILE A 213 18.99 -18.57 -4.98
N VAL A 214 18.48 -19.59 -5.66
CA VAL A 214 17.86 -19.43 -6.99
C VAL A 214 16.64 -18.54 -6.92
N ARG A 215 15.70 -18.81 -6.00
CA ARG A 215 14.49 -17.99 -5.81
C ARG A 215 14.82 -16.53 -5.53
N LEU A 216 15.78 -16.27 -4.64
CA LEU A 216 16.19 -14.91 -4.29
C LEU A 216 16.94 -14.22 -5.45
N GLN A 217 17.71 -14.97 -6.23
CA GLN A 217 18.36 -14.44 -7.43
C GLN A 217 17.34 -14.04 -8.50
N GLU A 218 16.31 -14.86 -8.72
CA GLU A 218 15.21 -14.51 -9.61
C GLU A 218 14.49 -13.24 -9.14
N PHE A 219 14.24 -13.12 -7.82
CA PHE A 219 13.66 -11.91 -7.23
C PHE A 219 14.49 -10.65 -7.53
N TYR A 220 15.82 -10.71 -7.37
CA TYR A 220 16.72 -9.59 -7.68
C TYR A 220 16.78 -9.23 -9.17
N ILE A 221 16.77 -10.23 -10.06
CA ILE A 221 16.85 -10.01 -11.52
C ILE A 221 15.55 -9.43 -12.05
N ARG A 222 14.42 -9.86 -11.49
CA ARG A 222 13.08 -9.38 -11.86
C ARG A 222 12.75 -8.03 -11.22
N THR A 223 13.75 -7.27 -10.77
CA THR A 223 13.68 -5.93 -10.14
C THR A 223 12.26 -5.42 -9.98
N LEU A 224 11.59 -5.86 -8.91
CA LEU A 224 10.22 -5.49 -8.51
C LEU A 224 9.29 -5.11 -9.67
N SER A 225 9.34 -5.93 -10.73
CA SER A 225 8.41 -5.95 -11.86
C SER A 225 6.98 -6.17 -11.40
N TYR A 226 6.74 -6.40 -10.12
CA TYR A 226 5.44 -6.34 -9.48
C TYR A 226 4.75 -4.97 -9.61
N LEU A 227 5.48 -3.84 -9.56
CA LEU A 227 4.85 -2.54 -9.81
C LEU A 227 4.43 -2.44 -11.28
N LEU A 228 5.26 -2.95 -12.18
CA LEU A 228 4.94 -3.05 -13.61
C LEU A 228 3.78 -4.04 -13.85
N ALA A 229 3.69 -5.13 -13.09
CA ALA A 229 2.63 -6.13 -13.17
C ALA A 229 1.30 -5.57 -12.66
N ILE A 230 1.29 -4.84 -11.53
CA ILE A 230 0.12 -4.10 -11.04
C ILE A 230 -0.33 -3.08 -12.09
N LEU A 231 0.63 -2.34 -12.68
CA LEU A 231 0.33 -1.35 -13.72
C LEU A 231 -0.08 -1.99 -15.06
N GLN A 232 0.44 -3.17 -15.41
CA GLN A 232 0.10 -3.90 -16.64
C GLN A 232 -1.24 -4.63 -16.53
N GLU A 233 -1.59 -5.19 -15.37
CA GLU A 233 -2.93 -5.72 -15.11
C GLU A 233 -3.98 -4.59 -15.20
N ALA A 234 -3.65 -3.40 -14.68
CA ALA A 234 -4.49 -2.22 -14.84
C ALA A 234 -4.60 -1.73 -16.31
N ASP A 235 -3.54 -1.87 -17.11
CA ASP A 235 -3.54 -1.49 -18.53
C ASP A 235 -4.25 -2.52 -19.43
N GLY A 236 -4.30 -3.79 -19.02
CA GLY A 236 -5.09 -4.85 -19.67
C GLY A 236 -6.58 -4.51 -19.76
N GLY A 237 -7.10 -3.75 -18.79
CA GLY A 237 -8.47 -3.22 -18.77
C GLY A 237 -8.76 -2.14 -19.83
N LYS A 238 -7.73 -1.55 -20.48
CA LYS A 238 -7.97 -0.59 -21.59
C LYS A 238 -8.45 -1.25 -22.87
N LYS A 239 -8.17 -2.55 -23.08
CA LYS A 239 -8.55 -3.25 -24.32
C LYS A 239 -10.06 -3.51 -24.43
N THR A 240 -10.83 -3.30 -23.37
CA THR A 240 -12.30 -3.44 -23.37
C THR A 240 -13.05 -2.10 -23.36
N GLY A 241 -12.36 -0.96 -23.46
CA GLY A 241 -12.99 0.33 -23.79
C GLY A 241 -13.86 0.97 -22.70
N THR A 242 -13.86 0.48 -21.46
CA THR A 242 -14.61 1.11 -20.35
C THR A 242 -13.87 0.87 -19.05
N LEU A 243 -12.91 1.74 -18.72
CA LEU A 243 -12.34 1.80 -17.37
C LEU A 243 -13.28 2.66 -16.50
N PRO A 244 -13.78 2.14 -15.37
CA PRO A 244 -14.54 2.94 -14.41
C PRO A 244 -13.62 3.96 -13.71
N GLY A 245 -14.23 5.01 -13.16
CA GLY A 245 -13.56 6.25 -12.81
C GLY A 245 -12.51 6.19 -11.70
N ALA A 246 -12.58 5.26 -10.73
CA ALA A 246 -11.59 5.16 -9.66
C ALA A 246 -10.28 4.53 -10.14
N ASP A 247 -10.30 3.59 -11.09
CA ASP A 247 -9.07 3.03 -11.64
C ASP A 247 -8.18 4.15 -12.20
N LYS A 248 -8.80 5.13 -12.89
CA LYS A 248 -8.07 6.29 -13.40
C LYS A 248 -7.51 7.17 -12.27
N LYS A 249 -8.29 7.44 -11.22
CA LYS A 249 -7.83 8.26 -10.08
C LYS A 249 -6.72 7.60 -9.28
N VAL A 250 -6.81 6.29 -9.03
CA VAL A 250 -5.76 5.52 -8.33
C VAL A 250 -4.50 5.49 -9.17
N ILE A 251 -4.60 5.18 -10.47
CA ILE A 251 -3.44 5.15 -11.36
C ILE A 251 -2.81 6.54 -11.51
N GLU A 252 -3.60 7.61 -11.62
CA GLU A 252 -3.09 8.99 -11.67
C GLU A 252 -2.45 9.42 -10.35
N ALA A 253 -3.05 9.08 -9.19
CA ALA A 253 -2.47 9.36 -7.87
C ALA A 253 -1.13 8.63 -7.68
N VAL A 254 -1.06 7.37 -8.09
CA VAL A 254 0.17 6.55 -8.05
C VAL A 254 1.23 7.12 -8.97
N ARG A 255 0.86 7.55 -10.18
CA ARG A 255 1.78 8.20 -11.12
C ARG A 255 2.31 9.52 -10.56
N ALA A 256 1.44 10.34 -9.97
CA ALA A 256 1.82 11.63 -9.38
C ALA A 256 2.76 11.46 -8.17
N ARG A 257 2.44 10.52 -7.26
CA ARG A 257 3.29 10.23 -6.09
C ARG A 257 4.63 9.61 -6.48
N SER A 258 4.65 8.67 -7.43
CA SER A 258 5.88 8.05 -7.94
C SER A 258 6.88 9.11 -8.44
N VAL A 259 6.43 10.08 -9.25
CA VAL A 259 7.29 11.19 -9.74
C VAL A 259 7.83 12.05 -8.59
N GLY A 260 7.03 12.31 -7.55
CA GLY A 260 7.46 13.04 -6.36
C GLY A 260 8.55 12.33 -5.55
N TYR A 261 8.44 11.01 -5.35
CA TYR A 261 9.43 10.22 -4.60
C TYR A 261 10.79 10.18 -5.31
N TYR A 262 10.81 10.03 -6.64
CA TYR A 262 12.07 10.12 -7.41
C TYR A 262 12.76 11.46 -7.22
N CYS A 263 12.00 12.56 -7.10
CA CYS A 263 12.56 13.90 -6.94
C CYS A 263 13.11 14.15 -5.53
N ILE A 264 12.39 13.73 -4.48
CA ILE A 264 12.80 13.95 -3.08
C ILE A 264 14.00 13.08 -2.70
N LEU A 265 14.02 11.81 -3.08
CA LEU A 265 15.10 10.89 -2.68
C LEU A 265 16.40 11.10 -3.47
N GLN A 266 16.33 11.67 -4.69
CA GLN A 266 17.49 12.11 -5.44
C GLN A 266 18.21 13.29 -4.77
N CYS A 267 17.51 14.09 -3.95
CA CYS A 267 18.13 15.11 -3.09
C CYS A 267 18.82 14.54 -1.84
N PHE A 268 18.49 13.31 -1.42
CA PHE A 268 19.07 12.65 -0.24
C PHE A 268 20.12 11.57 -0.56
N SER A 269 20.41 11.30 -1.84
CA SER A 269 21.58 10.51 -2.25
C SER A 269 22.83 11.39 -2.30
N PHE A 270 23.40 11.67 -1.13
CA PHE A 270 24.79 12.13 -0.96
C PHE A 270 25.56 11.14 -0.09
#